data_AF-A0A2H0G117-F1
#
_entry.id   AF-A0A2H0G117-F1
#
_cell.length_a   1.000
_cell.length_b   1.000
_cell.length_c   1.000
_cell.angle_alpha   90.00
_cell.angle_beta   90.00
_cell.angle_gamma   90.00
#
_symmetry.space_group_name_H-M   'P 1'
#
loop_
_entity.id
_entity.type
_entity.pdbx_description
1 polymer ?
#
loop_
_entity_poly.entity_id
_entity_poly.type
_entity_poly.pdbx_seq_one_letter_code
_entity_poly.pdbx_strand_id
1 'polypeptide(L)'
;MCKNLVDKGNLSSPLIISNRTTQKAHDLSSKIGNSTVAPSVADAVIKSDIVFYCLGDDKAVMSTVEEMMKGDVKGKLFVDCSTVHPDTTTKEAETIEAKGASFVACPVF
;
A
#
# COMPACT_ATOMS: atom_id res chain seq x y z
N MET A 1 9.65 2.55 -5.58
CA MET A 1 8.54 1.94 -6.33
C MET A 1 7.72 2.95 -7.13
N CYS A 2 7.14 3.99 -6.52
CA CYS A 2 6.19 4.92 -7.16
C CYS A 2 6.64 5.46 -8.53
N LYS A 3 7.88 5.98 -8.64
CA LYS A 3 8.40 6.48 -9.92
C LYS A 3 8.41 5.41 -11.02
N ASN A 4 8.81 4.18 -10.70
CA ASN A 4 8.82 3.09 -11.68
C ASN A 4 7.40 2.71 -12.14
N LEU A 5 6.42 2.74 -11.22
CA LEU A 5 5.02 2.51 -11.59
C LEU A 5 4.49 3.62 -12.50
N VAL A 6 4.84 4.88 -12.25
CA VAL A 6 4.45 5.99 -13.11
C VAL A 6 5.14 5.93 -14.48
N ASP A 7 6.45 5.68 -14.52
CA ASP A 7 7.23 5.71 -15.76
C ASP A 7 7.00 4.47 -16.65
N LYS A 8 6.74 3.31 -16.04
CA LYS A 8 6.77 2.00 -16.73
C LYS A 8 5.49 1.17 -16.54
N GLY A 9 4.64 1.54 -15.58
CA GLY A 9 3.37 0.85 -15.36
C GLY A 9 2.36 1.22 -16.43
N ASN A 10 1.58 0.24 -16.88
CA ASN A 10 0.44 0.48 -17.77
C ASN A 10 -0.79 0.93 -16.94
N LEU A 11 -0.71 2.13 -16.37
CA LEU A 11 -1.73 2.65 -15.46
C LEU A 11 -2.93 3.20 -16.24
N SER A 12 -4.13 2.75 -15.90
CA SER A 12 -5.39 3.30 -16.43
C SER A 12 -5.83 4.61 -15.75
N SER A 13 -5.26 4.90 -14.57
CA SER A 13 -5.51 6.09 -13.76
C SER A 13 -4.22 6.54 -13.04
N PRO A 14 -4.13 7.80 -12.60
CA PRO A 14 -2.96 8.28 -11.85
C PRO A 14 -2.67 7.44 -10.61
N LEU A 15 -1.38 7.20 -10.32
CA LEU A 15 -0.96 6.49 -9.10
C LEU A 15 -1.44 7.24 -7.85
N ILE A 16 -2.09 6.54 -6.93
CA ILE A 16 -2.50 7.11 -5.64
C ILE A 16 -1.39 6.90 -4.62
N ILE A 17 -0.91 7.99 -4.01
CA ILE A 17 0.16 7.98 -3.02
C ILE A 17 -0.44 8.36 -1.67
N SER A 18 -0.14 7.58 -0.64
CA SER A 18 -0.42 7.91 0.75
C SER A 18 0.84 7.74 1.57
N ASN A 19 1.05 8.62 2.55
CA ASN A 19 2.13 8.50 3.52
C ASN A 19 1.72 9.18 4.82
N ARG A 20 2.09 8.59 5.97
CA ARG A 20 1.80 9.13 7.31
C ARG A 20 2.19 10.60 7.45
N THR A 21 3.32 11.00 6.85
CA THR A 21 3.70 12.41 6.72
C THR A 21 3.24 12.90 5.34
N THR A 22 2.10 13.59 5.29
CA THR A 22 1.44 14.01 4.04
C THR A 22 2.36 14.85 3.14
N GLN A 23 3.18 15.72 3.72
CA GLN A 23 4.13 16.54 2.94
C GLN A 23 5.08 15.68 2.10
N LYS A 24 5.53 14.52 2.60
CA LYS A 24 6.40 13.61 1.83
C LYS A 24 5.68 13.02 0.61
N ALA A 25 4.37 12.75 0.72
CA ALA A 25 3.57 12.28 -0.41
C ALA A 25 3.41 13.37 -1.47
N HIS A 26 3.15 14.63 -1.05
CA HIS A 26 3.09 15.77 -1.97
C HIS A 26 4.44 16.06 -2.64
N ASP A 27 5.53 16.05 -1.88
CA ASP A 27 6.89 16.25 -2.41
C ASP A 27 7.30 15.17 -3.41
N LEU A 28 6.83 13.93 -3.22
CA LEU A 28 7.05 12.85 -4.18
C LEU A 28 6.17 13.03 -5.42
N SER A 29 4.88 13.28 -5.22
CA SER A 29 3.91 13.45 -6.30
C SER A 29 4.28 14.58 -7.26
N SER A 30 4.81 15.70 -6.74
CA SER A 30 5.27 16.83 -7.56
C SER A 30 6.47 16.50 -8.45
N LYS A 31 7.27 15.49 -8.08
CA LYS A 31 8.47 15.07 -8.83
C LYS A 31 8.20 14.01 -9.87
N ILE A 32 7.18 13.18 -9.68
CA ILE A 32 6.95 12.01 -10.55
C ILE A 32 5.82 12.21 -11.55
N GLY A 33 4.89 13.15 -11.31
CA GLY A 33 3.72 13.33 -12.18
C GLY A 33 2.82 12.09 -12.22
N ASN A 34 1.77 12.12 -13.05
CA ASN A 34 0.76 11.04 -13.19
C ASN A 34 0.37 10.37 -11.86
N SER A 35 0.23 11.17 -10.80
CA SER A 35 -0.04 10.71 -9.46
C SER A 35 -0.92 11.70 -8.70
N THR A 36 -1.61 11.20 -7.68
CA THR A 36 -2.44 11.97 -6.76
C THR A 36 -2.09 11.60 -5.32
N VAL A 37 -2.40 12.48 -4.36
CA VAL A 37 -2.16 12.22 -2.93
C VAL A 37 -3.49 11.96 -2.24
N ALA A 38 -3.60 10.81 -1.57
CA ALA A 38 -4.70 10.51 -0.68
C ALA A 38 -4.38 11.01 0.74
N PRO A 39 -5.37 11.57 1.47
CA PRO A 39 -5.13 12.14 2.80
C PRO A 39 -5.01 11.06 3.89
N SER A 40 -5.44 9.83 3.61
CA SER A 40 -5.33 8.67 4.51
C SER A 40 -5.04 7.38 3.75
N VAL A 41 -4.70 6.30 4.46
CA VAL A 41 -4.59 4.96 3.85
C VAL A 41 -5.95 4.41 3.46
N ALA A 42 -7.00 4.70 4.23
CA ALA A 42 -8.37 4.28 3.90
C ALA A 42 -8.85 4.88 2.56
N ASP A 43 -8.59 6.17 2.34
CA ASP A 43 -8.92 6.85 1.08
C ASP A 43 -8.16 6.28 -0.13
N ALA A 44 -6.92 5.83 0.09
CA ALA A 44 -6.12 5.19 -0.95
C ALA A 44 -6.69 3.80 -1.29
N VAL A 45 -7.02 2.98 -0.29
CA VAL A 45 -7.54 1.62 -0.46
C VAL A 45 -8.89 1.60 -1.17
N ILE A 46 -9.81 2.50 -0.81
CA ILE A 46 -11.16 2.55 -1.41
C ILE A 46 -11.07 2.75 -2.94
N LYS A 47 -10.07 3.49 -3.41
CA LYS A 47 -9.89 3.87 -4.82
C LYS A 47 -8.92 2.97 -5.59
N SER A 48 -8.45 1.88 -4.98
CA SER A 48 -7.42 1.01 -5.55
C SER A 48 -7.88 -0.44 -5.64
N ASP A 49 -7.49 -1.12 -6.71
CA ASP A 49 -7.65 -2.58 -6.83
C ASP A 49 -6.42 -3.34 -6.31
N ILE A 50 -5.24 -2.71 -6.42
CA ILE A 50 -3.94 -3.24 -5.95
C ILE A 50 -3.30 -2.18 -5.05
N VAL A 51 -2.88 -2.58 -3.86
CA VAL A 51 -2.27 -1.71 -2.85
C VAL A 51 -0.89 -2.21 -2.52
N PHE A 52 0.12 -1.44 -2.91
CA PHE A 52 1.51 -1.65 -2.49
C PHE A 52 1.81 -0.83 -1.24
N TYR A 53 2.49 -1.43 -0.27
CA TYR A 53 3.02 -0.70 0.89
C TYR A 53 4.45 -1.11 1.19
N CYS A 54 5.21 -0.17 1.75
CA CYS A 54 6.62 -0.32 2.10
C CYS A 54 6.87 0.54 3.34
N LEU A 55 6.92 -0.09 4.51
CA LEU A 55 6.86 0.56 5.81
C LEU A 55 8.10 0.22 6.64
N GLY A 56 8.30 0.97 7.72
CA GLY A 56 9.59 1.02 8.43
C GLY A 56 9.89 -0.14 9.37
N ASP A 57 8.87 -0.79 9.92
CA ASP A 57 8.99 -1.89 10.87
C ASP A 57 7.69 -2.69 10.96
N ASP A 58 7.74 -3.84 11.65
CA ASP A 58 6.63 -4.76 11.87
C ASP A 58 5.40 -4.09 12.50
N LYS A 59 5.61 -3.15 13.42
CA LYS A 59 4.51 -2.44 14.10
C LYS A 59 3.80 -1.48 13.14
N ALA A 60 4.57 -0.74 12.34
CA ALA A 60 4.04 0.15 11.32
C ALA A 60 3.25 -0.62 10.27
N VAL A 61 3.75 -1.79 9.86
CA VAL A 61 3.05 -2.71 8.96
C VAL A 61 1.72 -3.16 9.56
N MET A 62 1.71 -3.81 10.72
CA MET A 62 0.47 -4.35 11.29
C MET A 62 -0.56 -3.27 11.59
N SER A 63 -0.14 -2.12 12.13
CA SER A 63 -1.07 -1.01 12.39
C SER A 63 -1.69 -0.44 11.12
N THR A 64 -0.92 -0.39 10.02
CA THR A 64 -1.43 0.09 8.72
C THR A 64 -2.36 -0.94 8.10
N VAL A 65 -2.03 -2.24 8.15
CA VAL A 65 -2.91 -3.33 7.68
C VAL A 65 -4.24 -3.31 8.44
N GLU A 66 -4.21 -3.23 9.76
CA GLU A 66 -5.41 -3.12 10.59
C GLU A 66 -6.28 -1.90 10.22
N GLU A 67 -5.67 -0.77 9.86
CA GLU A 67 -6.38 0.41 9.39
C GLU A 67 -7.01 0.19 8.01
N MET A 68 -6.26 -0.38 7.06
CA MET A 68 -6.76 -0.70 5.71
C MET A 68 -7.95 -1.68 5.76
N MET A 69 -7.91 -2.67 6.67
CA MET A 69 -8.95 -3.69 6.83
C MET A 69 -10.25 -3.19 7.47
N LYS A 70 -10.35 -1.91 7.86
CA LYS A 70 -11.59 -1.29 8.33
C LYS A 70 -12.57 -0.99 7.18
N GLY A 71 -12.06 -0.86 5.94
CA GLY A 71 -12.86 -0.62 4.74
C GLY A 71 -13.33 -1.89 4.05
N ASP A 72 -14.02 -1.73 2.91
CA ASP A 72 -14.30 -2.84 2.01
C ASP A 72 -13.07 -3.14 1.14
N VAL A 73 -12.52 -4.32 1.34
CA VAL A 73 -11.28 -4.79 0.72
C VAL A 73 -11.47 -6.04 -0.12
N LYS A 74 -12.70 -6.57 -0.21
CA LYS A 74 -12.95 -7.85 -0.84
C LYS A 74 -12.51 -7.84 -2.30
N GLY A 75 -11.75 -8.86 -2.70
CA GLY A 75 -11.23 -9.01 -4.07
C GLY A 75 -10.05 -8.10 -4.43
N LYS A 76 -9.57 -7.25 -3.51
CA LYS A 76 -8.38 -6.42 -3.71
C LYS A 76 -7.10 -7.21 -3.44
N LEU A 77 -6.00 -6.77 -4.03
CA LEU A 77 -4.66 -7.34 -3.80
C LEU A 77 -3.81 -6.39 -2.95
N PHE A 78 -3.22 -6.91 -1.88
CA PHE A 78 -2.27 -6.21 -1.01
C PHE A 78 -0.88 -6.81 -1.20
N VAL A 79 0.11 -5.94 -1.41
CA VAL A 79 1.50 -6.33 -1.66
C VAL A 79 2.41 -5.65 -0.65
N ASP A 80 2.93 -6.42 0.32
CA ASP A 80 3.95 -5.92 1.24
C ASP A 80 5.32 -5.95 0.58
N CYS A 81 5.98 -4.81 0.52
CA CYS A 81 7.35 -4.66 0.03
C CYS A 81 8.35 -4.34 1.14
N SER A 82 7.90 -4.39 2.40
CA SER A 82 8.71 -4.14 3.59
C SER A 82 9.63 -5.33 3.86
N THR A 83 10.71 -5.08 4.60
CA THR A 83 11.54 -6.15 5.18
C THR A 83 11.10 -6.34 6.63
N VAL A 84 10.25 -7.33 6.88
CA VAL A 84 9.68 -7.62 8.20
C VAL A 84 9.92 -9.08 8.62
N HIS A 85 9.63 -9.39 9.88
CA HIS A 85 9.76 -10.75 10.38
C HIS A 85 8.75 -11.70 9.69
N PRO A 86 9.11 -12.98 9.42
CA PRO A 86 8.19 -13.94 8.81
C PRO A 86 6.86 -14.11 9.57
N ASP A 87 6.88 -14.00 10.90
CA ASP A 87 5.66 -14.06 11.72
C ASP A 87 4.73 -12.86 11.44
N THR A 88 5.29 -11.69 11.19
CA THR A 88 4.53 -10.49 10.79
C THR A 88 3.87 -10.75 9.44
N THR A 89 4.63 -11.22 8.46
CA THR A 89 4.11 -11.59 7.13
C THR A 89 2.99 -12.63 7.23
N THR A 90 3.12 -13.64 8.09
CA THR A 90 2.08 -14.65 8.33
C THR A 90 0.80 -14.00 8.87
N LYS A 91 0.94 -13.10 9.85
CA LYS A 91 -0.20 -12.40 10.45
C LYS A 91 -0.88 -11.44 9.47
N GLU A 92 -0.13 -10.79 8.59
CA GLU A 92 -0.68 -9.96 7.51
C GLU A 92 -1.56 -10.80 6.58
N ALA A 93 -1.03 -11.93 6.11
CA ALA A 93 -1.76 -12.86 5.24
C ALA A 93 -3.08 -13.28 5.88
N GLU A 94 -3.05 -13.78 7.11
CA GLU A 94 -4.25 -14.19 7.86
C GLU A 94 -5.26 -13.05 8.00
N THR A 95 -4.79 -11.84 8.34
CA THR A 95 -5.66 -10.68 8.57
C THR A 95 -6.33 -10.20 7.28
N ILE A 96 -5.59 -10.19 6.17
CA ILE A 96 -6.05 -9.71 4.85
C ILE A 96 -6.98 -10.75 4.21
N GLU A 97 -6.60 -12.02 4.23
CA GLU A 97 -7.38 -13.11 3.64
C GLU A 97 -8.70 -13.35 4.38
N ALA A 98 -8.73 -13.17 5.71
CA ALA A 98 -9.97 -13.21 6.50
C ALA A 98 -11.02 -12.17 6.06
N LYS A 99 -10.60 -11.11 5.36
CA LYS A 99 -11.49 -10.09 4.77
C LYS A 99 -11.85 -10.37 3.30
N GLY A 100 -11.40 -11.48 2.73
CA GLY A 100 -11.65 -11.85 1.34
C GLY A 100 -10.81 -11.07 0.33
N ALA A 101 -9.68 -10.50 0.77
CA ALA A 101 -8.65 -9.92 -0.08
C ALA A 101 -7.52 -10.94 -0.33
N SER A 102 -6.60 -10.63 -1.23
CA SER A 102 -5.40 -11.43 -1.49
C SER A 102 -4.15 -10.73 -0.99
N PHE A 103 -3.17 -11.50 -0.53
CA PHE A 103 -1.91 -10.99 -0.01
C PHE A 103 -0.71 -11.57 -0.77
N VAL A 104 0.32 -10.74 -0.98
CA VAL A 104 1.62 -11.15 -1.50
C VAL A 104 2.72 -10.47 -0.68
N ALA A 105 3.63 -11.28 -0.14
CA ALA A 105 4.89 -10.81 0.38
C ALA A 105 5.90 -10.65 -0.77
N CYS A 106 6.43 -9.44 -0.96
CA CYS A 106 7.35 -9.08 -2.04
C CYS A 106 8.50 -8.21 -1.51
N PRO A 107 9.29 -8.69 -0.52
CA PRO A 107 10.37 -7.90 0.06
C PRO A 107 11.39 -7.50 -1.01
N VAL A 108 11.83 -6.24 -0.98
CA VAL A 108 12.80 -5.68 -1.92
C VAL A 108 14.10 -5.37 -1.17
N PHE A 109 15.22 -5.91 -1.65
CA PHE A 109 16.56 -5.77 -1.07
C PHE A 109 17.45 -4.86 -1.91
#